data_AF-A0AAU2JH05-F1
#
_entry.id   AF-A0AAU2JH05-F1
#
_cell.length_a   1.000
_cell.length_b   1.000
_cell.length_c   1.000
_cell.angle_alpha   90.00
_cell.angle_beta   90.00
_cell.angle_gamma   90.00
#
_symmetry.space_group_name_H-M   'P 1'
#
loop_
_entity.id
_entity.type
_entity.pdbx_description
1 polymer ?
#
loop_
_entity_poly.entity_id
_entity_poly.type
_entity_poly.pdbx_seq_one_letter_code
_entity_poly.pdbx_strand_id
1 'polypeptide(L)'
;MTEAGMQRMASRVFAALLADDDGSMTSAELSEQLQISPAAVSGAINYLTQVSMVGRERDPGSRRDRYRLHNEIWYATFASRDQVLTRWERTLREGARTLGQDTPAGARLTETAEFFEFLQTELVGMMDRWRDYRKKFDLP
;
A
#
# COMPACT_ATOMS: atom_id res chain seq x y z
N MET A 1 8.07 -9.77 8.79
CA MET A 1 7.05 -9.41 7.77
C MET A 1 6.16 -10.59 7.39
N THR A 2 6.66 -11.82 7.27
CA THR A 2 5.83 -12.99 6.95
C THR A 2 4.68 -13.23 7.93
N GLU A 3 4.90 -12.98 9.22
CA GLU A 3 3.87 -13.08 10.28
C GLU A 3 2.78 -12.00 10.16
N ALA A 4 3.04 -10.91 9.42
CA ALA A 4 2.06 -9.86 9.12
C ALA A 4 1.24 -10.15 7.84
N GLY A 5 1.28 -11.40 7.33
CA GLY A 5 0.55 -11.83 6.13
C GLY A 5 1.27 -11.57 4.80
N MET A 6 2.51 -11.04 4.82
CA MET A 6 3.31 -10.84 3.61
C MET A 6 3.92 -12.16 3.12
N GLN A 7 3.93 -12.39 1.80
CA GLN A 7 4.64 -13.55 1.25
C GLN A 7 6.13 -13.50 1.59
N ARG A 8 6.73 -14.65 1.96
CA ARG A 8 8.13 -14.71 2.42
C ARG A 8 9.12 -14.08 1.43
N MET A 9 8.91 -14.28 0.12
CA MET A 9 9.83 -13.72 -0.88
C MET A 9 9.62 -12.22 -1.10
N ALA A 10 8.38 -11.75 -1.10
CA ALA A 10 8.06 -10.31 -1.08
C ALA A 10 8.68 -9.62 0.13
N SER A 11 8.67 -10.27 1.30
CA SER A 11 9.34 -9.76 2.51
C SER A 11 10.85 -9.59 2.30
N ARG A 12 11.52 -10.55 1.64
CA ARG A 12 12.96 -10.45 1.38
C ARG A 12 13.29 -9.35 0.39
N VAL A 13 12.52 -9.22 -0.68
CA VAL A 13 12.69 -8.16 -1.69
C VAL A 13 12.43 -6.78 -1.08
N PHE A 14 11.37 -6.62 -0.27
CA PHE A 14 11.11 -5.37 0.43
C PHE A 14 12.24 -4.99 1.38
N ALA A 15 12.78 -5.95 2.14
CA ALA A 15 13.90 -5.71 3.04
C ALA A 15 15.19 -5.31 2.30
N ALA A 16 15.45 -5.90 1.12
CA ALA A 16 16.60 -5.54 0.29
C ALA A 16 16.47 -4.09 -0.21
N LEU A 17 15.31 -3.72 -0.75
CA LEU A 17 15.04 -2.35 -1.19
C LEU A 17 15.10 -1.34 -0.03
N LEU A 18 14.68 -1.73 1.17
CA LEU A 18 14.73 -0.85 2.36
C LEU A 18 16.14 -0.61 2.86
N ALA A 19 17.05 -1.56 2.61
CA ALA A 19 18.45 -1.48 3.01
C ALA A 19 19.36 -0.87 1.92
N ASP A 20 18.81 -0.60 0.73
CA ASP A 20 19.50 0.08 -0.36
C ASP A 20 19.51 1.60 -0.13
N ASP A 21 20.65 2.25 -0.37
CA ASP A 21 20.84 3.69 -0.07
C ASP A 21 19.87 4.59 -0.83
N ASP A 22 19.55 4.24 -2.09
CA ASP A 22 18.60 4.97 -2.93
C ASP A 22 17.17 4.41 -2.84
N GLY A 23 16.96 3.39 -2.01
CA GLY A 23 15.71 2.66 -1.87
C GLY A 23 15.24 2.02 -3.17
N SER A 24 16.14 1.74 -4.12
CA SER A 24 15.76 1.39 -5.49
C SER A 24 16.72 0.45 -6.22
N MET A 25 16.19 -0.66 -6.72
CA MET A 25 16.99 -1.73 -7.33
C MET A 25 16.35 -2.27 -8.61
N THR A 26 17.18 -2.75 -9.54
CA THR A 26 16.78 -3.48 -10.74
C THR A 26 16.53 -4.96 -10.44
N SER A 27 15.87 -5.68 -11.35
CA SER A 27 15.67 -7.13 -11.19
C SER A 27 17.00 -7.90 -11.09
N ALA A 28 18.05 -7.43 -11.77
CA ALA A 28 19.36 -8.05 -11.76
C ALA A 28 20.04 -7.91 -10.39
N GLU A 29 20.06 -6.69 -9.84
CA GLU A 29 20.64 -6.41 -8.52
C GLU A 29 19.88 -7.18 -7.42
N LEU A 30 18.55 -7.26 -7.50
CA LEU A 30 17.74 -8.08 -6.58
C LEU A 30 18.03 -9.58 -6.70
N SER A 31 18.22 -10.08 -7.92
CA SER A 31 18.53 -11.50 -8.15
C SER A 31 19.91 -11.85 -7.58
N GLU A 32 20.89 -10.96 -7.79
CA GLU A 32 22.26 -11.09 -7.30
C GLU A 32 22.32 -10.98 -5.77
N GLN A 33 21.79 -9.92 -5.17
CA GLN A 33 21.87 -9.72 -3.71
C GLN A 33 21.13 -10.82 -2.93
N LEU A 34 19.95 -11.23 -3.40
CA LEU A 34 19.13 -12.21 -2.68
C LEU A 34 19.42 -13.66 -3.09
N GLN A 35 20.28 -13.87 -4.10
CA GLN A 35 20.60 -15.18 -4.68
C GLN A 35 19.33 -15.93 -5.08
N ILE A 36 18.45 -15.27 -5.85
CA ILE A 36 17.16 -15.80 -6.31
C ILE A 36 17.01 -15.66 -7.81
N SER A 37 16.12 -16.48 -8.39
CA SER A 37 15.87 -16.44 -9.83
C SER A 37 15.11 -15.17 -10.27
N PRO A 38 15.24 -14.76 -11.54
CA PRO A 38 14.45 -13.65 -12.09
C PRO A 38 12.93 -13.86 -11.97
N ALA A 39 12.48 -15.12 -12.02
CA ALA A 39 11.06 -15.46 -11.83
C ALA A 39 10.60 -15.22 -10.38
N ALA A 40 11.44 -15.53 -9.39
CA ALA A 40 11.14 -15.25 -7.98
C ALA A 40 11.10 -13.74 -7.70
N VAL A 41 12.03 -12.96 -8.30
CA VAL A 41 11.98 -11.50 -8.27
C VAL A 41 10.69 -10.97 -8.87
N SER A 42 10.32 -11.44 -10.08
CA SER A 42 9.12 -10.99 -10.77
C SER A 42 7.84 -11.26 -9.95
N GLY A 43 7.74 -12.44 -9.34
CA GLY A 43 6.60 -12.77 -8.47
C GLY A 43 6.52 -11.87 -7.23
N ALA A 44 7.65 -11.63 -6.57
CA ALA A 44 7.73 -10.76 -5.41
C ALA A 44 7.39 -9.30 -5.74
N ILE A 45 7.94 -8.77 -6.84
CA ILE A 45 7.64 -7.42 -7.33
C ILE A 45 6.16 -7.31 -7.70
N ASN A 46 5.59 -8.28 -8.42
CA ASN A 46 4.16 -8.24 -8.78
C ASN A 46 3.27 -8.15 -7.52
N TYR A 47 3.56 -8.95 -6.49
CA TYR A 47 2.86 -8.86 -5.21
C TYR A 47 3.04 -7.47 -4.57
N LEU A 48 4.28 -6.97 -4.48
CA LEU A 48 4.57 -5.67 -3.85
C LEU A 48 3.95 -4.50 -4.59
N THR A 49 3.89 -4.54 -5.92
CA THR A 49 3.17 -3.56 -6.74
C THR A 49 1.67 -3.65 -6.51
N GLN A 50 1.10 -4.86 -6.42
CA GLN A 50 -0.33 -5.06 -6.15
C GLN A 50 -0.75 -4.51 -4.77
N VAL A 51 0.12 -4.63 -3.76
CA VAL A 51 -0.10 -4.01 -2.45
C VAL A 51 0.47 -2.60 -2.35
N SER A 52 0.88 -2.00 -3.48
CA SER A 52 1.36 -0.62 -3.63
C SER A 52 2.53 -0.25 -2.72
N MET A 53 3.42 -1.21 -2.44
CA MET A 53 4.65 -1.00 -1.68
C MET A 53 5.85 -0.60 -2.55
N VAL A 54 5.80 -0.91 -3.85
CA VAL A 54 6.88 -0.67 -4.80
C VAL A 54 6.33 -0.08 -6.10
N GLY A 55 7.01 0.96 -6.59
CA GLY A 55 6.79 1.55 -7.90
C GLY A 55 7.81 1.06 -8.92
N ARG A 56 7.48 1.16 -10.20
CA ARG A 56 8.38 0.82 -11.31
C ARG A 56 8.71 2.07 -12.10
N GLU A 57 9.98 2.42 -12.14
CA GLU A 57 10.52 3.55 -12.90
C GLU A 57 11.42 3.04 -14.03
N ARG A 58 11.59 3.86 -15.07
CA ARG A 58 12.58 3.63 -16.11
C ARG A 58 13.69 4.64 -15.97
N ASP A 59 14.93 4.15 -15.91
CA ASP A 59 16.10 5.01 -15.97
C ASP A 59 16.12 5.73 -17.33
N PRO A 60 16.26 7.07 -17.37
CA PRO A 60 16.37 7.82 -18.62
C PRO A 60 17.52 7.27 -19.48
N GLY A 61 17.21 6.81 -20.69
CA GLY A 61 18.20 6.23 -21.61
C GLY A 61 18.51 4.75 -21.42
N SER A 62 17.92 4.08 -20.41
CA SER A 62 18.04 2.64 -20.21
C SER A 62 16.73 1.91 -20.53
N ARG A 63 16.85 0.65 -20.95
CA ARG A 63 15.71 -0.26 -21.07
C ARG A 63 15.41 -1.03 -19.77
N ARG A 64 16.25 -0.86 -18.74
CA ARG A 64 16.09 -1.57 -17.47
C ARG A 64 15.10 -0.84 -16.59
N ASP A 65 14.15 -1.60 -16.05
CA ASP A 65 13.23 -1.09 -15.05
C ASP A 65 13.88 -1.15 -13.67
N ARG A 66 13.67 -0.08 -12.91
CA ARG A 66 14.12 0.07 -11.53
C ARG A 66 12.90 0.07 -10.62
N TYR A 67 12.97 -0.72 -9.56
CA TYR A 67 11.93 -0.83 -8.56
C TYR A 67 12.30 0.04 -7.38
N ARG A 68 11.44 1.00 -7.04
CA ARG A 68 11.68 1.94 -5.94
C ARG A 68 10.65 1.74 -4.84
N LEU A 69 11.10 1.81 -3.58
CA LEU A 69 10.17 1.87 -2.46
C LEU A 69 9.30 3.11 -2.55
N HIS A 70 8.03 2.90 -2.28
CA HIS A 70 7.07 3.98 -2.10
C HIS A 70 7.27 4.66 -0.73
N ASN A 71 8.46 5.23 -0.48
CA ASN A 71 8.77 5.96 0.76
C ASN A 71 7.79 7.13 1.00
N GLU A 72 7.41 7.82 -0.08
CA GLU A 72 6.42 8.91 -0.07
C GLU A 72 4.99 8.46 -0.43
N ILE A 73 4.76 7.16 -0.66
CA ILE A 73 3.47 6.66 -1.19
C ILE A 73 2.78 5.71 -0.20
N TRP A 74 3.21 5.66 1.07
CA TRP A 74 2.23 5.37 2.13
C TRP A 74 1.07 6.37 2.07
N TYR A 75 1.36 7.65 1.81
CA TYR A 75 0.38 8.72 1.61
C TYR A 75 -0.59 8.42 0.46
N ALA A 76 -0.08 8.10 -0.74
CA ALA A 76 -0.93 7.83 -1.90
C ALA A 76 -1.51 6.40 -1.93
N THR A 77 -1.00 5.43 -1.18
CA THR A 77 -1.61 4.10 -1.05
C THR A 77 -2.78 4.10 -0.09
N PHE A 78 -2.68 4.82 1.03
CA PHE A 78 -3.83 5.05 1.91
C PHE A 78 -4.82 6.06 1.31
N ALA A 79 -4.34 7.09 0.59
CA ALA A 79 -5.21 8.02 -0.13
C ALA A 79 -5.73 7.49 -1.47
N SER A 80 -5.19 6.41 -2.07
CA SER A 80 -5.80 5.76 -3.25
C SER A 80 -6.75 4.63 -2.86
N ARG A 81 -6.57 4.04 -1.66
CA ARG A 81 -7.64 3.28 -0.99
C ARG A 81 -8.92 4.08 -0.83
N ASP A 82 -8.86 5.41 -0.93
CA ASP A 82 -10.01 6.30 -1.09
C ASP A 82 -10.97 5.78 -2.17
N GLN A 83 -10.54 5.52 -3.41
CA GLN A 83 -11.48 5.09 -4.46
C GLN A 83 -12.17 3.75 -4.16
N VAL A 84 -11.47 2.80 -3.53
CA VAL A 84 -12.05 1.51 -3.16
C VAL A 84 -12.99 1.67 -1.97
N LEU A 85 -12.56 2.39 -0.93
CA LEU A 85 -13.35 2.62 0.29
C LEU A 85 -14.57 3.48 0.00
N THR A 86 -14.45 4.57 -0.76
CA THR A 86 -15.58 5.39 -1.24
C THR A 86 -16.55 4.57 -2.11
N ARG A 87 -16.04 3.66 -2.94
CA ARG A 87 -16.91 2.76 -3.72
C ARG A 87 -17.67 1.81 -2.80
N TRP A 88 -17.00 1.25 -1.79
CA TRP A 88 -17.61 0.38 -0.79
C TRP A 88 -18.64 1.11 0.06
N GLU A 89 -18.29 2.28 0.58
CA GLU A 89 -19.19 3.15 1.35
C GLU A 89 -20.46 3.45 0.55
N ARG A 90 -20.33 3.86 -0.72
CA ARG A 90 -21.48 4.09 -1.60
C ARG A 90 -22.34 2.82 -1.76
N THR A 91 -21.71 1.67 -2.02
CA THR A 91 -22.43 0.39 -2.15
C THR A 91 -23.14 -0.02 -0.85
N LEU A 92 -22.50 0.18 0.31
CA LEU A 92 -23.07 -0.11 1.63
C LEU A 92 -24.27 0.82 1.92
N ARG A 93 -24.15 2.12 1.65
CA ARG A 93 -25.23 3.10 1.80
C ARG A 93 -26.41 2.81 0.86
N GLU A 94 -26.14 2.39 -0.37
CA GLU A 94 -27.17 1.97 -1.32
C GLU A 94 -27.87 0.68 -0.89
N GLY A 95 -27.11 -0.31 -0.40
CA GLY A 95 -27.65 -1.53 0.20
C GLY A 95 -28.51 -1.24 1.43
N ALA A 96 -28.08 -0.33 2.31
CA ALA A 96 -28.83 0.07 3.49
C ALA A 96 -30.19 0.72 3.13
N ARG A 97 -30.19 1.58 2.11
CA ARG A 97 -31.44 2.18 1.57
C ARG A 97 -32.35 1.10 0.96
N THR A 98 -31.78 0.16 0.22
CA THR A 98 -32.54 -0.91 -0.45
C THR A 98 -33.19 -1.87 0.56
N LEU A 99 -32.49 -2.22 1.62
CA LEU A 99 -32.99 -3.12 2.67
C LEU A 99 -33.89 -2.42 3.69
N GLY A 100 -34.02 -1.10 3.63
CA GLY A 100 -34.66 -0.28 4.65
C GLY A 100 -33.71 -0.06 5.83
N GLN A 101 -33.39 1.21 6.11
CA GLN A 101 -32.39 1.58 7.11
C GLN A 101 -32.78 1.16 8.54
N ASP A 102 -34.08 1.09 8.81
CA ASP A 102 -34.63 0.68 10.12
C ASP A 102 -34.66 -0.85 10.31
N THR A 103 -34.30 -1.62 9.28
CA THR A 103 -34.15 -3.07 9.43
C THR A 103 -32.82 -3.41 10.07
N PRO A 104 -32.69 -4.54 10.80
CA PRO A 104 -31.40 -4.96 11.35
C PRO A 104 -30.29 -5.11 10.29
N ALA A 105 -30.64 -5.47 9.05
CA ALA A 105 -29.68 -5.56 7.96
C ALA A 105 -29.27 -4.18 7.44
N GLY A 106 -30.22 -3.26 7.26
CA GLY A 106 -29.95 -1.87 6.91
C GLY A 106 -29.08 -1.17 7.94
N ALA A 107 -29.37 -1.34 9.23
CA ALA A 107 -28.59 -0.77 10.33
C ALA A 107 -27.13 -1.24 10.31
N ARG A 108 -26.86 -2.54 10.10
CA ARG A 108 -25.49 -3.07 9.98
C ARG A 108 -24.73 -2.47 8.79
N LEU A 109 -25.39 -2.32 7.64
CA LEU A 109 -24.78 -1.71 6.46
C LEU A 109 -24.48 -0.23 6.67
N THR A 110 -25.39 0.51 7.32
CA THR A 110 -25.19 1.91 7.70
C THR A 110 -24.00 2.04 8.65
N GLU A 111 -23.97 1.29 9.75
CA GLU A 111 -22.86 1.32 10.71
C GLU A 111 -21.51 1.01 10.05
N THR A 112 -21.49 0.01 9.15
CA THR A 112 -20.28 -0.35 8.42
C THR A 112 -19.82 0.81 7.50
N ALA A 113 -20.75 1.50 6.84
CA ALA A 113 -20.42 2.66 6.00
C ALA A 113 -19.86 3.82 6.84
N GLU A 114 -20.50 4.15 7.97
CA GLU A 114 -20.04 5.19 8.90
C GLU A 114 -18.64 4.86 9.45
N PHE A 115 -18.37 3.59 9.78
CA PHE A 115 -17.05 3.16 10.23
C PHE A 115 -15.96 3.38 9.17
N PHE A 116 -16.24 3.08 7.90
CA PHE A 116 -15.28 3.31 6.82
C PHE A 116 -15.01 4.80 6.57
N GLU A 117 -16.03 5.64 6.65
CA GLU A 117 -15.89 7.10 6.55
C GLU A 117 -15.05 7.67 7.70
N PHE A 118 -15.33 7.24 8.93
CA PHE A 118 -14.54 7.61 10.11
C PHE A 118 -13.06 7.19 9.95
N LEU A 119 -12.83 5.93 9.56
CA LEU A 119 -11.48 5.40 9.38
C LEU A 119 -10.71 6.20 8.33
N GLN A 120 -11.34 6.54 7.21
CA GLN A 120 -10.73 7.35 6.16
C GLN A 120 -10.32 8.73 6.67
N THR A 121 -11.22 9.41 7.39
CA THR A 121 -10.96 10.73 7.95
C THR A 121 -9.81 10.70 8.96
N GLU A 122 -9.82 9.75 9.89
CA GLU A 122 -8.77 9.62 10.90
C GLU A 122 -7.41 9.22 10.32
N LEU A 123 -7.39 8.39 9.27
CA LEU A 123 -6.14 8.03 8.59
C LEU A 123 -5.45 9.28 8.01
N VAL A 124 -6.20 10.19 7.38
CA VAL A 124 -5.64 11.44 6.87
C VAL A 124 -5.02 12.26 8.01
N GLY A 125 -5.78 12.51 9.09
CA GLY A 125 -5.28 13.26 10.24
C GLY A 125 -4.09 12.58 10.95
N MET A 126 -4.09 11.25 11.02
CA MET A 126 -2.97 10.49 11.59
C MET A 126 -1.69 10.63 10.75
N MET A 127 -1.82 10.65 9.42
CA MET A 127 -0.68 10.85 8.53
C MET A 127 -0.11 12.27 8.63
N ASP A 128 -0.96 13.28 8.84
CA ASP A 128 -0.52 14.65 9.10
C ASP A 128 0.29 14.72 10.39
N ARG A 129 -0.20 14.08 11.46
CA ARG A 129 0.52 13.97 12.73
C ARG A 129 1.83 13.19 12.57
N TRP A 130 1.88 12.16 11.73
CA TRP A 130 3.13 11.46 11.41
C TRP A 130 4.14 12.36 10.72
N ARG A 131 3.72 13.18 9.74
CA ARG A 131 4.59 14.15 9.06
C ARG A 131 5.22 15.14 10.04
N ASP A 132 4.48 15.56 11.05
CA ASP A 132 5.03 16.43 12.09
C ASP A 132 5.89 15.67 13.09
N TYR A 133 5.54 14.43 13.42
CA TYR A 133 6.31 13.59 14.33
C TYR A 133 7.69 13.25 13.78
N ARG A 134 7.81 12.92 12.48
CA ARG A 134 9.10 12.58 11.84
C ARG A 134 10.10 13.73 11.81
N LYS A 135 9.63 14.99 11.80
CA LYS A 135 10.49 16.19 11.88
C LYS A 135 11.29 16.24 13.18
N LYS A 136 10.82 15.59 14.24
CA LYS A 136 11.56 15.47 15.51
C LYS A 136 12.84 14.64 15.40
N PHE A 137 12.96 13.84 14.36
CA PHE A 137 14.05 12.89 14.15
C PHE A 137 14.89 13.24 12.91
N ASP A 138 14.68 14.42 12.32
CA ASP A 138 15.33 14.85 11.06
C ASP A 138 15.26 13.80 9.94
N LEU A 139 14.21 12.97 9.94
CA LEU A 139 14.03 11.94 8.93
C LEU A 139 13.58 12.60 7.61
N PRO A 140 14.22 12.29 6.46
CA PRO A 140 13.98 12.92 5.16
C PRO A 140 12.58 12.68 4.59
#